data_AF-A0A225V8V9-F1
#
_entry.id   AF-A0A225V8V9-F1
#
_cell.length_a   1.000
_cell.length_b   1.000
_cell.length_c   1.000
_cell.angle_alpha   90.00
_cell.angle_beta   90.00
_cell.angle_gamma   90.00
#
_symmetry.space_group_name_H-M   'P 1'
#
loop_
_entity.id
_entity.type
_entity.pdbx_description
1 polymer ?
#
loop_
_entity_poly.entity_id
_entity_poly.type
_entity_poly.pdbx_seq_one_letter_code
_entity_poly.pdbx_strand_id
1 'polypeptide(L)'
;MASRWAPKLWPDLYEEIDAEETRDAIGRCRAGKACGPDDLGNEWYMDHVDELVPILTSLYNDCMDTGVTPRSFVEAYIFSIAKGGDTSDFTRILARRFRKHIADMVHTTQYGFVPNRSIHAAIDLFVAATAQIQRG
;
A
#
# COMPACT_ATOMS: atom_id res chain seq x y z
N MET A 1 -30.33 27.78 -7.75
CA MET A 1 -28.94 27.62 -7.28
C MET A 1 -28.88 26.36 -6.43
N ALA A 2 -28.41 25.24 -6.97
CA ALA A 2 -28.17 24.04 -6.17
C ALA A 2 -26.86 24.24 -5.37
N SER A 3 -26.92 24.02 -4.07
CA SER A 3 -25.83 24.25 -3.12
C SER A 3 -24.61 23.39 -3.46
N ARG A 4 -23.45 24.03 -3.66
CA ARG A 4 -22.11 23.42 -3.76
C ARG A 4 -21.75 22.52 -2.57
N TRP A 5 -22.52 22.59 -1.49
CA TRP A 5 -22.27 21.95 -0.20
C TRP A 5 -23.34 20.94 0.20
N ALA A 6 -24.16 20.46 -0.74
CA ALA A 6 -24.97 19.27 -0.45
C ALA A 6 -24.01 18.11 -0.14
N PRO A 7 -24.19 17.39 0.99
CA PRO A 7 -23.40 16.20 1.26
C PRO A 7 -23.55 15.25 0.07
N LYS A 8 -22.43 14.88 -0.54
CA LYS A 8 -22.44 13.88 -1.59
C LYS A 8 -22.80 12.56 -0.92
N LEU A 9 -24.02 12.07 -1.16
CA LEU A 9 -24.45 10.73 -0.76
C LEU A 9 -23.90 9.72 -1.75
N TRP A 10 -23.38 8.61 -1.23
CA TRP A 10 -22.79 7.51 -1.99
C TRP A 10 -23.61 6.28 -1.61
N PRO A 11 -24.76 6.06 -2.29
CA PRO A 11 -25.74 5.05 -1.89
C PRO A 11 -25.15 3.64 -1.82
N ASP A 12 -24.19 3.34 -2.70
CA ASP A 12 -23.43 2.10 -2.78
C ASP A 12 -22.73 1.73 -1.47
N LEU A 13 -22.32 2.71 -0.65
CA LEU A 13 -21.68 2.45 0.65
C LEU A 13 -22.63 1.83 1.69
N TYR A 14 -23.93 1.84 1.44
CA TYR A 14 -24.95 1.32 2.34
C TYR A 14 -25.69 0.12 1.75
N GLU A 15 -25.31 -0.31 0.55
CA GLU A 15 -25.83 -1.52 -0.07
C GLU A 15 -25.15 -2.75 0.52
N GLU A 16 -25.80 -3.91 0.41
CA GLU A 16 -25.21 -5.17 0.86
C GLU A 16 -23.97 -5.49 0.01
N ILE A 17 -22.92 -5.95 0.68
CA ILE A 17 -21.72 -6.47 0.04
C ILE A 17 -22.08 -7.77 -0.65
N ASP A 18 -21.73 -7.90 -1.92
CA ASP A 18 -21.98 -9.13 -2.67
C ASP A 18 -20.79 -10.11 -2.63
N ALA A 19 -21.05 -11.33 -3.14
CA ALA A 19 -20.07 -12.40 -3.19
C ALA A 19 -18.94 -12.13 -4.19
N GLU A 20 -19.21 -11.39 -5.27
CA GLU A 20 -18.22 -11.01 -6.27
C GLU A 20 -17.25 -9.98 -5.69
N GLU A 21 -17.75 -8.95 -5.00
CA GLU A 21 -16.94 -7.96 -4.28
C GLU A 21 -16.03 -8.62 -3.25
N THR A 22 -16.57 -9.56 -2.48
CA THR A 22 -15.80 -10.31 -1.48
C THR A 22 -14.71 -11.15 -2.13
N ARG A 23 -15.03 -11.84 -3.23
CA ARG A 23 -14.08 -12.63 -4.01
C ARG A 23 -12.98 -11.75 -4.61
N ASP A 24 -13.35 -10.61 -5.16
CA ASP A 24 -12.43 -9.62 -5.74
C ASP A 24 -11.48 -9.05 -4.68
N ALA A 25 -11.99 -8.78 -3.48
CA ALA A 25 -11.18 -8.31 -2.36
C ALA A 25 -10.10 -9.34 -1.98
N ILE A 26 -10.48 -10.63 -1.84
CA ILE A 26 -9.55 -11.72 -1.55
C ILE A 26 -8.50 -11.87 -2.66
N GLY A 27 -8.94 -11.84 -3.93
CA GLY A 27 -8.05 -12.00 -5.08
C GLY A 27 -7.04 -10.86 -5.27
N ARG A 28 -7.29 -9.68 -4.69
CA ARG A 28 -6.38 -8.52 -4.74
C ARG A 28 -5.35 -8.51 -3.61
N CYS A 29 -5.47 -9.40 -2.63
CA CYS A 29 -4.50 -9.55 -1.56
C CYS A 29 -3.12 -9.97 -2.09
N ARG A 30 -2.05 -9.37 -1.55
CA ARG A 30 -0.68 -9.70 -1.97
C ARG A 30 -0.17 -10.92 -1.21
N ALA A 31 0.37 -11.90 -1.90
CA ALA A 31 1.12 -13.00 -1.29
C ALA A 31 2.38 -12.50 -0.54
N GLY A 32 2.87 -13.30 0.41
CA GLY A 32 4.08 -13.06 1.18
C GLY A 32 3.94 -11.94 2.20
N LYS A 33 2.72 -11.65 2.65
CA LYS A 33 2.45 -10.71 3.75
C LYS A 33 2.45 -11.45 5.07
N ALA A 34 2.81 -10.73 6.13
CA ALA A 34 2.71 -11.28 7.48
C ALA A 34 1.23 -11.54 7.80
N CYS A 35 0.93 -12.74 8.30
CA CYS A 35 -0.38 -13.12 8.81
C CYS A 35 -0.62 -12.53 10.21
N GLY A 36 -1.88 -12.58 10.63
CA GLY A 36 -2.30 -12.22 11.98
C GLY A 36 -2.01 -13.33 13.00
N PRO A 37 -2.55 -13.20 14.23
CA PRO A 37 -2.37 -14.18 15.29
C PRO A 37 -2.96 -15.58 15.04
N ASP A 38 -3.78 -15.71 14.00
CA ASP A 38 -4.40 -16.94 13.53
C ASP A 38 -3.50 -17.78 12.61
N ASP A 39 -2.33 -17.25 12.25
CA ASP A 39 -1.39 -17.82 11.28
C ASP A 39 -1.98 -18.05 9.86
N LEU A 40 -3.13 -17.42 9.55
CA LEU A 40 -3.76 -17.52 8.23
C LEU A 40 -3.31 -16.37 7.32
N GLY A 41 -2.39 -16.67 6.40
CA GLY A 41 -1.89 -15.72 5.41
C GLY A 41 -2.85 -15.51 4.23
N ASN A 42 -2.61 -14.46 3.43
CA ASN A 42 -3.42 -14.14 2.26
C ASN A 42 -3.55 -15.33 1.28
N GLU A 43 -2.49 -16.13 1.13
CA GLU A 43 -2.48 -17.34 0.32
C GLU A 43 -3.53 -18.35 0.76
N TRP A 44 -3.70 -18.54 2.06
CA TRP A 44 -4.72 -19.44 2.60
C TRP A 44 -6.13 -18.98 2.20
N TYR A 45 -6.41 -17.68 2.27
CA TYR A 45 -7.69 -17.11 1.82
C TYR A 45 -7.91 -17.28 0.31
N MET A 46 -6.85 -17.11 -0.50
CA MET A 46 -6.92 -17.30 -1.95
C MET A 46 -7.16 -18.78 -2.31
N ASP A 47 -6.48 -19.71 -1.64
CA ASP A 47 -6.59 -21.15 -1.89
C ASP A 47 -7.97 -21.72 -1.52
N HIS A 48 -8.66 -21.10 -0.55
CA HIS A 48 -9.97 -21.55 -0.05
C HIS A 48 -11.10 -20.56 -0.41
N VAL A 49 -10.91 -19.72 -1.43
CA VAL A 49 -11.82 -18.63 -1.78
C VAL A 49 -13.28 -19.08 -1.97
N ASP A 50 -13.51 -20.23 -2.59
CA ASP A 50 -14.86 -20.73 -2.85
C ASP A 50 -15.61 -21.12 -1.58
N GLU A 51 -14.89 -21.60 -0.56
CA GLU A 51 -15.45 -21.95 0.74
C GLU A 51 -15.64 -20.71 1.62
N LEU A 52 -14.74 -19.74 1.50
CA LEU A 52 -14.69 -18.56 2.37
C LEU A 52 -15.62 -17.44 1.94
N VAL A 53 -15.81 -17.21 0.64
CA VAL A 53 -16.68 -16.14 0.12
C VAL A 53 -18.05 -16.12 0.79
N PRO A 54 -18.86 -17.20 0.83
CA PRO A 54 -20.19 -17.15 1.44
C PRO A 54 -20.14 -16.81 2.94
N ILE A 55 -19.11 -17.27 3.66
CA ILE A 55 -18.94 -17.02 5.10
C ILE A 55 -18.56 -15.56 5.35
N LEU A 56 -17.58 -15.05 4.60
CA LEU A 56 -17.06 -13.70 4.75
C LEU A 56 -18.07 -12.65 4.28
N THR A 57 -18.78 -12.88 3.18
CA THR A 57 -19.84 -11.98 2.72
C THR A 57 -20.94 -11.83 3.77
N SER A 58 -21.39 -12.94 4.36
CA SER A 58 -22.36 -12.90 5.47
C SER A 58 -21.82 -12.12 6.67
N LEU A 59 -20.57 -12.39 7.06
CA LEU A 59 -19.92 -11.70 8.19
C LEU A 59 -19.81 -10.18 7.94
N TYR A 60 -19.44 -9.76 6.74
CA TYR A 60 -19.29 -8.35 6.42
C TYR A 60 -20.63 -7.62 6.42
N ASN A 61 -21.69 -8.24 5.88
CA ASN A 61 -23.04 -7.69 5.95
C ASN A 61 -23.55 -7.60 7.39
N ASP A 62 -23.30 -8.62 8.24
CA ASP A 62 -23.62 -8.55 9.66
C ASP A 62 -22.87 -7.39 10.37
N CYS A 63 -21.61 -7.16 10.00
CA CYS A 63 -20.83 -6.02 10.52
C CYS A 63 -21.43 -4.67 10.08
N MET A 64 -21.91 -4.58 8.83
CA MET A 64 -22.53 -3.37 8.27
C MET A 64 -23.88 -3.06 8.93
N ASP A 65 -24.72 -4.08 9.14
CA ASP A 65 -26.05 -3.93 9.75
C ASP A 65 -25.95 -3.58 11.24
N THR A 66 -25.08 -4.29 11.98
CA THR A 66 -24.95 -4.10 13.43
C THR A 66 -24.01 -2.95 13.82
N GLY A 67 -23.11 -2.54 12.91
CA GLY A 67 -22.02 -1.61 13.21
C GLY A 67 -20.96 -2.19 14.15
N VAL A 68 -20.92 -3.52 14.34
CA VAL A 68 -20.01 -4.22 15.25
C VAL A 68 -19.15 -5.21 14.49
N THR A 69 -17.83 -5.14 14.68
CA THR A 69 -16.87 -6.10 14.10
C THR A 69 -16.44 -7.16 15.11
N PRO A 70 -15.97 -8.34 14.66
CA PRO A 70 -15.37 -9.33 15.54
C PRO A 70 -14.22 -8.76 16.36
N ARG A 71 -14.12 -9.12 17.64
CA ARG A 71 -13.03 -8.66 18.52
C ARG A 71 -11.64 -9.04 18.00
N SER A 72 -11.53 -10.15 17.26
CA SER A 72 -10.27 -10.59 16.67
C SER A 72 -9.73 -9.65 15.58
N PHE A 73 -10.57 -8.79 14.97
CA PHE A 73 -10.11 -7.87 13.91
C PHE A 73 -9.08 -6.84 14.41
N VAL A 74 -8.99 -6.62 15.72
CA VAL A 74 -8.01 -5.72 16.33
C VAL A 74 -6.81 -6.44 16.95
N GLU A 75 -6.75 -7.77 16.84
CA GLU A 75 -5.63 -8.57 17.33
C GLU A 75 -4.48 -8.58 16.31
N ALA A 76 -3.25 -8.30 16.76
CA ALA A 76 -2.07 -8.32 15.91
C ALA A 76 -0.81 -8.65 16.71
N TYR A 77 0.14 -9.35 16.09
CA TYR A 77 1.49 -9.49 16.62
C TYR A 77 2.34 -8.27 16.25
N ILE A 78 2.99 -7.68 17.25
CA ILE A 78 3.90 -6.55 17.05
C ILE A 78 5.33 -7.07 17.09
N PHE A 79 6.02 -7.01 15.94
CA PHE A 79 7.43 -7.37 15.82
C PHE A 79 8.30 -6.14 15.53
N SER A 80 9.41 -6.01 16.25
CA SER A 80 10.44 -5.02 15.96
C SER A 80 11.41 -5.56 14.90
N ILE A 81 11.40 -4.97 13.70
CA ILE A 81 12.35 -5.31 12.63
C ILE A 81 13.47 -4.26 12.59
N ALA A 82 14.72 -4.72 12.67
CA ALA A 82 15.88 -3.85 12.51
C ALA A 82 15.89 -3.25 11.09
N LYS A 83 16.01 -1.92 11.00
CA LYS A 83 16.11 -1.23 9.72
C LYS A 83 17.47 -1.53 9.08
N GLY A 84 17.51 -2.53 8.21
CA GLY A 84 18.72 -2.97 7.52
C GLY A 84 18.67 -4.47 7.25
N GLY A 85 17.93 -4.89 6.23
CA GLY A 85 17.88 -6.28 5.81
C GLY A 85 19.02 -6.57 4.83
N ASP A 86 19.77 -7.64 5.06
CA ASP A 86 20.58 -8.25 4.02
C ASP A 86 19.68 -8.54 2.82
N THR A 87 19.96 -7.86 1.71
CA THR A 87 19.23 -8.06 0.46
C THR A 87 19.71 -9.36 -0.15
N SER A 88 18.78 -10.20 -0.62
CA SER A 88 19.14 -11.46 -1.28
C SER A 88 20.14 -11.21 -2.42
N ASP A 89 21.07 -12.15 -2.65
CA ASP A 89 22.14 -11.99 -3.64
C ASP A 89 21.62 -11.69 -5.05
N PHE A 90 20.45 -12.21 -5.40
CA PHE A 90 19.79 -11.90 -6.67
C PHE A 90 19.39 -10.42 -6.77
N THR A 91 18.82 -9.86 -5.70
CA THR A 91 18.42 -8.44 -5.63
C THR A 91 19.64 -7.53 -5.75
N ARG A 92 20.76 -7.91 -5.12
CA ARG A 92 22.04 -7.19 -5.22
C ARG A 92 22.58 -7.18 -6.66
N ILE A 93 22.49 -8.30 -7.37
CA ILE A 93 22.94 -8.43 -8.76
C ILE A 93 22.11 -7.53 -9.70
N LEU A 94 20.78 -7.55 -9.57
CA LEU A 94 19.90 -6.72 -10.39
C LEU A 94 20.10 -5.23 -10.11
N ALA A 95 20.17 -4.83 -8.82
CA ALA A 95 20.45 -3.45 -8.44
C ALA A 95 21.78 -2.96 -9.06
N ARG A 96 22.81 -3.81 -9.10
CA ARG A 96 24.10 -3.47 -9.74
C ARG A 96 23.98 -3.27 -11.25
N ARG A 97 23.18 -4.08 -11.95
CA ARG A 97 22.93 -3.90 -13.40
C ARG A 97 22.14 -2.61 -13.66
N PHE A 98 21.09 -2.38 -12.88
CA PHE A 98 20.21 -1.22 -13.04
C PHE A 98 20.91 0.11 -12.74
N ARG A 99 21.79 0.15 -11.73
CA ARG A 99 22.57 1.35 -11.39
C ARG A 99 23.34 1.93 -12.57
N LYS A 100 23.71 1.14 -13.58
CA LYS A 100 24.45 1.64 -14.76
C LYS A 100 23.62 2.54 -15.67
N HIS A 101 22.30 2.42 -15.63
CA HIS A 101 21.41 3.05 -16.60
C HIS A 101 20.42 4.02 -15.95
N ILE A 102 20.18 3.90 -14.64
CA ILE A 102 19.13 4.66 -13.94
C ILE A 102 19.29 6.18 -14.10
N ALA A 103 20.52 6.69 -14.20
CA ALA A 103 20.78 8.13 -14.34
C ALA A 103 20.23 8.71 -15.66
N ASP A 104 20.18 7.91 -16.72
CA ASP A 104 19.68 8.33 -18.04
C ASP A 104 18.16 8.16 -18.15
N MET A 105 17.57 7.30 -17.32
CA MET A 105 16.15 6.98 -17.34
C MET A 105 15.29 7.90 -16.46
N VAL A 106 15.90 8.62 -15.52
CA VAL A 106 15.19 9.46 -14.56
C VAL A 106 15.56 10.93 -14.72
N HIS A 107 14.58 11.81 -14.47
CA HIS A 107 14.77 13.25 -14.58
C HIS A 107 15.97 13.75 -13.75
N THR A 108 16.60 14.84 -14.19
CA THR A 108 17.83 15.38 -13.58
C THR A 108 17.66 15.76 -12.11
N THR A 109 16.44 16.10 -11.69
CA THR A 109 16.09 16.44 -10.30
C THR A 109 15.84 15.23 -9.40
N GLN A 110 15.95 14.00 -9.90
CA GLN A 110 15.89 12.79 -9.08
C GLN A 110 17.28 12.52 -8.47
N TYR A 111 17.44 12.78 -7.18
CA TYR A 111 18.71 12.58 -6.46
C TYR A 111 18.73 11.32 -5.59
N GLY A 112 17.56 10.77 -5.25
CA GLY A 112 17.45 9.55 -4.46
C GLY A 112 17.87 8.31 -5.26
N PHE A 113 18.83 7.55 -4.73
CA PHE A 113 19.29 6.24 -5.24
C PHE A 113 19.86 6.24 -6.67
N VAL A 114 20.23 7.40 -7.22
CA VAL A 114 20.89 7.54 -8.52
C VAL A 114 22.40 7.71 -8.31
N PRO A 115 23.26 6.93 -8.99
CA PRO A 115 24.70 7.10 -8.87
C PRO A 115 25.17 8.51 -9.21
N ASN A 116 26.19 8.98 -8.48
CA ASN A 116 26.80 10.31 -8.65
C ASN A 116 25.85 11.49 -8.41
N ARG A 117 24.68 11.25 -7.80
CA ARG A 117 23.77 12.29 -7.31
C ARG A 117 23.70 12.18 -5.80
N SER A 118 23.98 13.28 -5.10
CA SER A 118 23.95 13.33 -3.63
C SER A 118 22.79 14.17 -3.14
N ILE A 119 22.35 13.90 -1.92
CA ILE A 119 21.33 14.72 -1.26
C ILE A 119 21.80 16.16 -1.07
N HIS A 120 23.10 16.40 -0.89
CA HIS A 120 23.66 17.74 -0.79
C HIS A 120 23.46 18.53 -2.08
N ALA A 121 23.70 17.92 -3.25
CA ALA A 121 23.44 18.56 -4.53
C ALA A 121 21.95 18.89 -4.74
N ALA A 122 21.05 18.08 -4.19
CA ALA A 122 19.61 18.37 -4.20
C ALA A 122 19.27 19.58 -3.32
N ILE A 123 19.89 19.66 -2.14
CA ILE A 123 19.71 20.78 -1.20
C ILE A 123 20.26 22.07 -1.80
N ASP A 124 21.46 22.04 -2.39
CA ASP A 124 22.08 23.21 -3.02
C ASP A 124 21.22 23.73 -4.19
N LEU A 125 20.69 22.82 -5.02
CA LEU A 125 19.76 23.19 -6.10
C LEU A 125 18.50 23.85 -5.55
N PHE A 126 17.93 23.32 -4.47
CA PHE A 126 16.74 23.87 -3.83
C PHE A 126 17.03 25.26 -3.23
N VAL A 127 18.12 25.42 -2.49
CA VAL A 127 18.52 26.70 -1.91
C VAL A 127 18.75 27.75 -3.00
N ALA A 128 19.44 27.39 -4.09
CA ALA A 128 19.65 28.29 -5.22
C ALA A 128 18.34 28.72 -5.88
N ALA A 129 17.40 27.80 -6.07
CA ALA A 129 16.08 28.09 -6.64
C ALA A 129 15.26 29.03 -5.72
N THR A 130 15.27 28.80 -4.40
CA THR A 130 14.57 29.67 -3.45
C THR A 130 15.17 31.08 -3.38
N ALA A 131 16.49 31.21 -3.49
CA ALA A 131 17.18 32.50 -3.53
C ALA A 131 16.85 33.31 -4.81
N GLN A 132 16.56 32.64 -5.93
CA GLN A 132 16.11 33.31 -7.15
C GLN A 132 14.68 33.83 -7.04
N ILE A 133 13.79 33.08 -6.40
CA ILE A 133 12.39 33.50 -6.15
C ILE A 133 12.33 34.72 -5.23
N GLN A 134 13.23 34.83 -4.24
CA GLN A 134 13.26 35.95 -3.30
C GLN A 134 13.87 37.24 -3.87
N ARG A 135 14.54 37.16 -5.02
CA ARG A 135 15.17 38.31 -5.69
C ARG A 135 14.38 38.85 -6.90
N GLY A 136 13.30 38.18 -7.29
CA GLY A 136 12.33 38.65 -8.28
C GLY A 136 11.11 39.23 -7.60
#